data_AF-A0A3D4HHG5-F1
#
_entry.id   AF-A0A3D4HHG5-F1
#
_cell.length_a   1.000
_cell.length_b   1.000
_cell.length_c   1.000
_cell.angle_alpha   90.00
_cell.angle_beta   90.00
_cell.angle_gamma   90.00
#
_symmetry.space_group_name_H-M   'P 1'
#
loop_
_entity.id
_entity.type
_entity.pdbx_description
1 polymer ?
#
loop_
_entity_poly.entity_id
_entity_poly.type
_entity_poly.pdbx_seq_one_letter_code
_entity_poly.pdbx_strand_id
1 'polypeptide(L)'
;MPKNNISYITISTTFMKTQARALLFILVSGILFLSGYLIPANAQLYRWTGGVNNTWEQNGNWSTAGFPNSNNAIPYFFNTITTPTTITLGIPVQSRIVLFNDNFAYTISGAGSIQLDTAGAGGTVILGVLNSAGNAAHTVNVPISLNNDNLTILNQANQVFTINGTLNNNGNAINVQGAATGNIAISGIISGGGSLNKFSTNTLTLSGANTYSGLTTINAGIIDVENASALGSSAAGTVVTNNATLELSLTGFNTIAGEALSITGTGTSGQGALHNDSGTNIWTGNVTLTGNAEITVDSGTILAFSNNTINLGANTLTVDANGASGLIGTSTITGTGNFVKNGSNTWHFIGGSNTYTGTTTVNSGTLRLGVAGGTSVPGNIVVNGGTVLWTSNEQIANSSNMTLNSGTLNLNGADETLGTLTLSSTSSVNFGSGSSILTFADSSATSWGGSAEMWLFNWSGSDTGGGTDQLIFSSAGLTATQLGQIYFVNPAGFAPGVYHSKFIGSEVVPAVPEPSTIIAGGLVLLILGWRERKRIKSILQSIIH
;
A
#
# COMPACT_ATOMS: atom_id res chain seq x y z
N MET A 1 50.98 55.72 -55.21
CA MET A 1 49.79 55.64 -54.34
C MET A 1 49.88 54.35 -53.54
N PRO A 2 49.84 54.39 -52.19
CA PRO A 2 50.18 53.23 -51.36
C PRO A 2 49.01 52.25 -51.24
N LYS A 3 49.35 50.95 -51.14
CA LYS A 3 48.44 49.85 -50.84
C LYS A 3 48.07 49.86 -49.35
N ASN A 4 46.77 49.86 -49.06
CA ASN A 4 46.24 49.74 -47.70
C ASN A 4 46.50 48.34 -47.13
N ASN A 5 47.22 48.28 -46.01
CA ASN A 5 47.30 47.10 -45.15
C ASN A 5 46.03 47.04 -44.29
N ILE A 6 45.15 46.08 -44.56
CA ILE A 6 44.07 45.70 -43.65
C ILE A 6 44.61 44.57 -42.77
N SER A 7 44.88 44.89 -41.51
CA SER A 7 45.24 43.90 -40.49
C SER A 7 43.99 43.11 -40.10
N TYR A 8 43.93 41.83 -40.46
CA TYR A 8 42.94 40.90 -39.92
C TYR A 8 43.23 40.71 -38.43
N ILE A 9 42.27 41.05 -37.57
CA ILE A 9 42.29 40.66 -36.17
C ILE A 9 42.09 39.13 -36.15
N THR A 10 43.19 38.40 -36.02
CA THR A 10 43.16 36.95 -35.78
C THR A 10 42.63 36.74 -34.36
N ILE A 11 41.30 36.61 -34.23
CA ILE A 11 40.69 36.15 -32.98
C ILE A 11 41.20 34.73 -32.77
N SER A 12 42.12 34.57 -31.82
CA SER A 12 42.73 33.28 -31.51
C SER A 12 41.64 32.25 -31.19
N THR A 13 41.76 31.05 -31.77
CA THR A 13 40.88 29.91 -31.50
C THR A 13 40.84 29.57 -30.00
N THR A 14 41.89 29.93 -29.25
CA THR A 14 41.97 29.84 -27.79
C THR A 14 40.95 30.76 -27.11
N PHE A 15 40.78 32.01 -27.57
CA PHE A 15 39.83 32.97 -27.01
C PHE A 15 38.37 32.51 -27.20
N MET A 16 38.04 32.00 -28.38
CA MET A 16 36.70 31.44 -28.64
C MET A 16 36.41 30.17 -27.84
N LYS A 17 37.42 29.29 -27.65
CA LYS A 17 37.30 28.10 -26.79
C LYS A 17 37.03 28.48 -25.33
N THR A 18 37.66 29.55 -24.82
CA THR A 18 37.45 30.02 -23.44
C THR A 18 36.06 30.61 -23.24
N GLN A 19 35.56 31.42 -24.19
CA GLN A 19 34.20 31.99 -24.17
C GLN A 19 33.12 30.89 -24.23
N ALA A 20 33.28 29.90 -25.10
CA ALA A 20 32.36 28.76 -25.22
C ALA A 20 32.33 27.88 -23.96
N ARG A 21 33.48 27.72 -23.27
CA ARG A 21 33.57 27.02 -21.97
C ARG A 21 32.83 27.77 -20.87
N ALA A 22 32.98 29.10 -20.81
CA ALA A 22 32.27 29.93 -19.84
C ALA A 22 30.74 29.87 -20.06
N LEU A 23 30.28 29.93 -21.31
CA LEU A 23 28.85 29.85 -21.63
C LEU A 23 28.23 28.49 -21.28
N LEU A 24 28.94 27.39 -21.58
CA LEU A 24 28.51 26.03 -21.22
C LEU A 24 28.48 25.84 -19.70
N PHE A 25 29.48 26.35 -18.98
CA PHE A 25 29.51 26.30 -17.52
C PHE A 25 28.35 27.08 -16.91
N ILE A 26 28.01 28.25 -17.43
CA ILE A 26 26.85 29.04 -17.02
C ILE A 26 25.54 28.28 -17.28
N LEU A 27 25.41 27.60 -18.43
CA LEU A 27 24.21 26.82 -18.76
C LEU A 27 24.01 25.65 -17.79
N VAL A 28 25.06 24.84 -17.56
CA VAL A 28 25.01 23.69 -16.63
C VAL A 28 24.79 24.16 -15.20
N SER A 29 25.45 25.26 -14.79
CA SER A 29 25.24 25.89 -13.48
C SER A 29 23.81 26.42 -13.33
N GLY A 30 23.23 26.99 -14.38
CA GLY A 30 21.85 27.49 -14.39
C GLY A 30 20.83 26.36 -14.22
N ILE A 31 20.99 25.24 -14.95
CA ILE A 31 20.10 24.07 -14.85
C ILE A 31 20.17 23.43 -13.46
N LEU A 32 21.38 23.29 -12.92
CA LEU A 32 21.58 22.83 -11.54
C LEU A 32 21.00 23.80 -10.52
N PHE A 33 21.16 25.11 -10.72
CA PHE A 33 20.62 26.14 -9.83
C PHE A 33 19.09 26.13 -9.81
N LEU A 34 18.45 26.00 -10.98
CA LEU A 34 17.01 25.76 -11.11
C LEU A 34 16.56 24.48 -10.39
N SER A 35 17.47 23.51 -10.23
CA SER A 35 17.26 22.27 -9.49
C SER A 35 17.71 22.36 -8.02
N GLY A 36 18.07 23.54 -7.53
CA GLY A 36 18.46 23.80 -6.13
C GLY A 36 19.96 23.63 -5.82
N TYR A 37 20.81 23.42 -6.82
CA TYR A 37 22.23 23.12 -6.66
C TYR A 37 23.16 24.16 -7.26
N LEU A 38 24.23 24.50 -6.54
CA LEU A 38 25.26 25.41 -7.00
C LEU A 38 26.51 24.63 -7.41
N ILE A 39 27.06 24.97 -8.59
CA ILE A 39 28.40 24.51 -8.96
C ILE A 39 29.43 25.44 -8.29
N PRO A 40 30.37 24.91 -7.48
CA PRO A 40 31.39 25.75 -6.86
C PRO A 40 32.33 26.36 -7.89
N ALA A 41 32.82 27.57 -7.62
CA ALA A 41 33.67 28.33 -8.53
C ALA A 41 34.99 27.61 -8.92
N ASN A 42 35.44 26.64 -8.12
CA ASN A 42 36.65 25.87 -8.38
C ASN A 42 36.41 24.56 -9.17
N ALA A 43 35.17 24.26 -9.55
CA ALA A 43 34.85 23.05 -10.29
C ALA A 43 35.33 23.12 -11.74
N GLN A 44 35.79 21.98 -12.27
CA GLN A 44 36.27 21.86 -13.64
C GLN A 44 35.34 20.98 -14.48
N LEU A 45 34.73 21.56 -15.50
CA LEU A 45 33.84 20.85 -16.43
C LEU A 45 34.65 20.11 -17.52
N TYR A 46 34.36 18.82 -17.67
CA TYR A 46 34.90 17.95 -18.70
C TYR A 46 33.73 17.45 -19.55
N ARG A 47 33.50 18.10 -20.71
CA ARG A 47 32.47 17.62 -21.65
C ARG A 47 33.02 16.42 -22.42
N TRP A 48 32.27 15.33 -22.46
CA TRP A 48 32.59 14.18 -23.30
C TRP A 48 32.55 14.56 -24.78
N THR A 49 33.53 14.11 -25.57
CA THR A 49 33.59 14.34 -27.02
C THR A 49 33.66 13.08 -27.85
N GLY A 50 34.04 11.94 -27.26
CA GLY A 50 34.24 10.68 -27.98
C GLY A 50 35.28 10.76 -29.11
N GLY A 51 36.23 11.71 -29.01
CA GLY A 51 37.09 12.08 -30.14
C GLY A 51 38.10 11.02 -30.60
N VAL A 52 38.46 10.07 -29.74
CA VAL A 52 39.44 9.00 -30.05
C VAL A 52 38.80 7.62 -29.97
N ASN A 53 38.15 7.31 -28.85
CA ASN A 53 37.48 6.05 -28.58
C ASN A 53 36.46 6.24 -27.45
N ASN A 54 35.98 5.14 -26.85
CA ASN A 54 35.04 5.21 -25.74
C ASN A 54 35.69 5.00 -24.35
N THR A 55 37.00 5.19 -24.22
CA THR A 55 37.72 5.02 -22.94
C THR A 55 37.71 6.32 -22.14
N TRP A 56 37.35 6.26 -20.86
CA TRP A 56 37.28 7.41 -19.97
C TRP A 56 38.65 8.07 -19.76
N GLU A 57 39.70 7.28 -19.59
CA GLU A 57 41.06 7.75 -19.27
C GLU A 57 41.76 8.39 -20.47
N GLN A 58 41.19 8.27 -21.67
CA GLN A 58 41.81 8.78 -22.87
C GLN A 58 41.60 10.30 -22.97
N ASN A 59 42.67 11.07 -22.76
CA ASN A 59 42.68 12.54 -22.79
C ASN A 59 41.99 13.15 -24.03
N GLY A 60 42.08 12.50 -25.19
CA GLY A 60 41.46 12.99 -26.44
C GLY A 60 39.93 12.91 -26.48
N ASN A 61 39.29 12.25 -25.51
CA ASN A 61 37.84 12.11 -25.44
C ASN A 61 37.15 13.20 -24.61
N TRP A 62 37.90 14.16 -24.07
CA TRP A 62 37.37 15.23 -23.23
C TRP A 62 37.68 16.62 -23.79
N SER A 63 36.77 17.57 -23.56
CA SER A 63 36.92 18.97 -23.98
C SER A 63 38.05 19.73 -23.27
N THR A 64 38.56 19.16 -22.18
CA THR A 64 39.56 19.75 -21.29
C THR A 64 40.78 18.83 -21.30
N ALA A 65 42.00 19.39 -21.34
CA ALA A 65 43.22 18.59 -21.31
C ALA A 65 43.26 17.72 -20.03
N GLY A 66 43.61 16.44 -20.20
CA GLY A 66 43.47 15.42 -19.15
C GLY A 66 42.14 14.68 -19.26
N PHE A 67 41.84 13.87 -18.24
CA PHE A 67 40.54 13.24 -18.05
C PHE A 67 40.01 13.57 -16.65
N PRO A 68 38.69 13.48 -16.42
CA PRO A 68 38.11 13.75 -15.11
C PRO A 68 38.57 12.69 -14.10
N ASN A 69 39.40 13.11 -13.15
CA ASN A 69 39.88 12.31 -12.03
C ASN A 69 40.35 13.21 -10.87
N SER A 70 39.43 14.00 -10.32
CA SER A 70 39.65 14.82 -9.13
C SER A 70 38.33 15.15 -8.43
N ASN A 71 38.39 15.51 -7.16
CA ASN A 71 37.25 15.99 -6.36
C ASN A 71 36.66 17.35 -6.79
N ASN A 72 37.16 17.95 -7.87
CA ASN A 72 36.59 19.13 -8.51
C ASN A 72 36.11 18.84 -9.94
N ALA A 73 36.35 17.64 -10.46
CA ALA A 73 36.00 17.28 -11.82
C ALA A 73 34.48 17.08 -11.98
N ILE A 74 33.95 17.56 -13.11
CA ILE A 74 32.57 17.37 -13.53
C ILE A 74 32.54 16.76 -14.94
N PRO A 75 32.55 15.42 -15.05
CA PRO A 75 32.14 14.73 -16.26
C PRO A 75 30.74 15.14 -16.70
N TYR A 76 30.62 15.60 -17.94
CA TYR A 76 29.36 16.06 -18.52
C TYR A 76 29.15 15.46 -19.91
N PHE A 77 28.17 14.58 -20.05
CA PHE A 77 27.84 13.87 -21.28
C PHE A 77 26.73 14.59 -22.04
N PHE A 78 27.04 15.21 -23.19
CA PHE A 78 26.10 16.09 -23.89
C PHE A 78 26.26 16.07 -25.41
N ASN A 79 25.19 15.70 -26.12
CA ASN A 79 24.94 15.68 -27.57
C ASN A 79 26.16 15.49 -28.48
N THR A 80 27.10 14.63 -28.09
CA THR A 80 28.25 14.26 -28.93
C THR A 80 28.07 12.94 -29.64
N ILE A 81 27.06 12.16 -29.23
CA ILE A 81 26.78 10.84 -29.78
C ILE A 81 25.49 10.86 -30.59
N THR A 82 25.37 9.92 -31.52
CA THR A 82 24.20 9.72 -32.39
C THR A 82 23.56 8.35 -32.20
N THR A 83 24.12 7.52 -31.31
CA THR A 83 23.67 6.17 -30.97
C THR A 83 24.01 5.89 -29.50
N PRO A 84 23.30 4.98 -28.82
CA PRO A 84 23.67 4.54 -27.48
C PRO A 84 25.15 4.16 -27.38
N THR A 85 25.84 4.63 -26.34
CA THR A 85 27.31 4.53 -26.24
C THR A 85 27.73 4.01 -24.87
N THR A 86 28.56 2.97 -24.85
CA THR A 86 29.21 2.48 -23.63
C THR A 86 30.57 3.14 -23.46
N ILE A 87 30.77 3.80 -22.33
CA ILE A 87 32.03 4.41 -21.89
C ILE A 87 32.76 3.41 -20.99
N THR A 88 33.98 3.03 -21.38
CA THR A 88 34.84 2.13 -20.60
C THR A 88 35.64 2.92 -19.58
N LEU A 89 35.40 2.68 -18.29
CA LEU A 89 36.19 3.15 -17.15
C LEU A 89 37.09 2.00 -16.67
N GLY A 90 38.38 2.11 -16.94
CA GLY A 90 39.39 1.10 -16.62
C GLY A 90 39.98 1.20 -15.22
N ILE A 91 40.00 2.40 -14.62
CA ILE A 91 40.57 2.64 -13.29
C ILE A 91 39.62 3.38 -12.35
N PRO A 92 39.83 3.32 -11.03
CA PRO A 92 39.15 4.23 -10.09
C PRO A 92 39.42 5.70 -10.43
N VAL A 93 38.36 6.51 -10.43
CA VAL A 93 38.43 7.96 -10.64
C VAL A 93 37.69 8.71 -9.55
N GLN A 94 38.18 9.91 -9.23
CA GLN A 94 37.48 10.86 -8.38
C GLN A 94 36.66 11.83 -9.23
N SER A 95 35.47 12.15 -8.76
CA SER A 95 34.60 13.15 -9.37
C SER A 95 33.81 13.87 -8.30
N ARG A 96 33.47 15.14 -8.56
CA ARG A 96 32.51 15.85 -7.71
C ARG A 96 31.08 15.57 -8.16
N ILE A 97 30.85 15.65 -9.46
CA ILE A 97 29.53 15.60 -10.07
C ILE A 97 29.62 14.83 -11.38
N VAL A 98 28.74 13.89 -11.65
CA VAL A 98 28.65 13.18 -12.94
C VAL A 98 27.26 13.45 -13.54
N LEU A 99 27.23 13.97 -14.76
CA LEU A 99 25.99 14.45 -15.38
C LEU A 99 25.79 13.91 -16.78
N PHE A 100 24.58 13.42 -17.04
CA PHE A 100 24.09 13.08 -18.36
C PHE A 100 23.09 14.13 -18.83
N ASN A 101 23.25 14.61 -20.05
CA ASN A 101 22.33 15.55 -20.68
C ASN A 101 22.30 15.31 -22.19
N ASP A 102 21.84 14.14 -22.60
CA ASP A 102 21.84 13.71 -24.00
C ASP A 102 20.51 13.03 -24.36
N ASN A 103 20.22 12.96 -25.64
CA ASN A 103 19.05 12.25 -26.18
C ASN A 103 19.34 10.78 -26.46
N PHE A 104 20.61 10.38 -26.47
CA PHE A 104 21.03 8.98 -26.59
C PHE A 104 21.62 8.47 -25.28
N ALA A 105 21.41 7.17 -25.01
CA ALA A 105 21.85 6.54 -23.78
C ALA A 105 23.38 6.49 -23.69
N TYR A 106 23.89 6.79 -22.48
CA TYR A 106 25.26 6.49 -22.09
C TYR A 106 25.25 5.41 -21.04
N THR A 107 26.17 4.46 -21.17
CA THR A 107 26.42 3.42 -20.18
C THR A 107 27.87 3.54 -19.70
N ILE A 108 28.11 3.87 -18.43
CA ILE A 108 29.46 3.82 -17.85
C ILE A 108 29.70 2.39 -17.35
N SER A 109 30.75 1.73 -17.83
CA SER A 109 31.06 0.31 -17.59
C SER A 109 32.57 0.11 -17.50
N GLY A 110 33.04 -0.99 -16.90
CA GLY A 110 34.46 -1.36 -16.88
C GLY A 110 34.94 -1.82 -15.51
N ALA A 111 36.26 -1.97 -15.36
CA ALA A 111 36.88 -2.46 -14.13
C ALA A 111 37.13 -1.35 -13.07
N GLY A 112 36.96 -0.08 -13.45
CA GLY A 112 37.14 1.06 -12.57
C GLY A 112 35.94 1.32 -11.66
N SER A 113 36.02 2.42 -10.92
CA SER A 113 34.98 2.89 -9.98
C SER A 113 34.93 4.42 -9.95
N ILE A 114 33.82 4.98 -9.48
CA ILE A 114 33.67 6.43 -9.31
C ILE A 114 33.60 6.74 -7.81
N GLN A 115 34.61 7.42 -7.29
CA GLN A 115 34.56 8.01 -5.97
C GLN A 115 33.99 9.42 -6.06
N LEU A 116 32.80 9.62 -5.50
CA LEU A 116 32.16 10.93 -5.41
C LEU A 116 32.59 11.62 -4.12
N ASP A 117 33.28 12.75 -4.27
CA ASP A 117 33.89 13.47 -3.16
C ASP A 117 33.97 14.98 -3.45
N THR A 118 33.95 15.79 -2.40
CA THR A 118 34.43 17.17 -2.46
C THR A 118 35.72 17.33 -1.67
N ALA A 119 36.48 18.40 -1.90
CA ALA A 119 37.77 18.62 -1.23
C ALA A 119 37.69 18.86 0.29
N GLY A 120 36.50 18.82 0.91
CA GLY A 120 36.27 18.99 2.35
C GLY A 120 34.86 18.54 2.76
N ALA A 121 34.54 18.54 4.05
CA ALA A 121 33.21 18.13 4.52
C ALA A 121 32.14 19.20 4.22
N GLY A 122 31.01 18.80 3.64
CA GLY A 122 29.80 19.63 3.48
C GLY A 122 29.55 20.19 2.08
N GLY A 123 30.18 19.64 1.05
CA GLY A 123 29.90 19.95 -0.36
C GLY A 123 28.76 19.10 -0.94
N THR A 124 28.24 19.49 -2.10
CA THR A 124 27.26 18.68 -2.84
C THR A 124 27.98 17.80 -3.86
N VAL A 125 27.79 16.49 -3.77
CA VAL A 125 28.12 15.56 -4.87
C VAL A 125 26.84 15.09 -5.55
N ILE A 126 26.87 15.02 -6.88
CA ILE A 126 25.67 14.74 -7.68
C ILE A 126 25.99 13.66 -8.71
N LEU A 127 25.09 12.70 -8.83
CA LEU A 127 25.01 11.83 -9.98
C LEU A 127 23.63 12.04 -10.61
N GLY A 128 23.56 12.49 -11.85
CA GLY A 128 22.23 12.73 -12.40
C GLY A 128 22.09 12.97 -13.88
N VAL A 129 20.83 12.99 -14.29
CA VAL A 129 20.38 13.25 -15.65
C VAL A 129 19.63 14.58 -15.66
N LEU A 130 20.03 15.51 -16.54
CA LEU A 130 19.48 16.86 -16.61
C LEU A 130 18.53 17.09 -17.78
N ASN A 131 18.45 16.17 -18.74
CA ASN A 131 17.70 16.38 -19.98
C ASN A 131 16.19 16.16 -19.77
N SER A 132 15.45 17.22 -19.48
CA SER A 132 14.00 17.12 -19.22
C SER A 132 13.14 16.71 -20.42
N ALA A 133 13.67 16.81 -21.64
CA ALA A 133 13.01 16.33 -22.86
C ALA A 133 13.63 15.01 -23.38
N GLY A 134 14.67 14.50 -22.70
CA GLY A 134 15.43 13.35 -23.13
C GLY A 134 14.68 12.04 -22.89
N ASN A 135 14.70 11.18 -23.90
CA ASN A 135 14.16 9.81 -23.83
C ASN A 135 15.29 8.77 -23.75
N ALA A 136 16.44 9.12 -23.17
CA ALA A 136 17.58 8.23 -23.01
C ALA A 136 17.61 7.58 -21.62
N ALA A 137 17.67 6.26 -21.57
CA ALA A 137 17.91 5.51 -20.34
C ALA A 137 19.42 5.42 -20.05
N HIS A 138 19.95 6.35 -19.27
CA HIS A 138 21.36 6.37 -18.88
C HIS A 138 21.65 5.32 -17.79
N THR A 139 22.84 4.74 -17.82
CA THR A 139 23.21 3.65 -16.90
C THR A 139 24.63 3.82 -16.33
N VAL A 140 24.80 3.51 -15.04
CA VAL A 140 26.10 3.39 -14.38
C VAL A 140 26.29 1.98 -13.84
N ASN A 141 27.21 1.21 -14.44
CA ASN A 141 27.51 -0.18 -14.06
C ASN A 141 28.73 -0.32 -13.14
N VAL A 142 29.55 0.71 -13.03
CA VAL A 142 30.76 0.70 -12.19
C VAL A 142 30.43 0.99 -10.73
N PRO A 143 31.18 0.44 -9.76
CA PRO A 143 31.04 0.78 -8.35
C PRO A 143 31.15 2.28 -8.10
N ILE A 144 30.37 2.76 -7.13
CA ILE A 144 30.34 4.14 -6.65
C ILE A 144 30.64 4.12 -5.15
N SER A 145 31.50 5.03 -4.69
CA SER A 145 31.72 5.26 -3.26
C SER A 145 31.63 6.74 -2.91
N LEU A 146 31.09 7.04 -1.73
CA LEU A 146 31.12 8.37 -1.13
C LEU A 146 32.27 8.46 -0.14
N ASN A 147 32.79 9.67 0.07
CA ASN A 147 33.83 9.90 1.07
C ASN A 147 33.32 10.84 2.17
N ASN A 148 33.20 12.14 1.89
CA ASN A 148 32.93 13.17 2.89
C ASN A 148 31.54 13.84 2.80
N ASP A 149 30.74 13.47 1.78
CA ASP A 149 29.59 14.26 1.37
C ASP A 149 28.37 13.40 1.03
N ASN A 150 27.20 14.00 1.24
CA ASN A 150 25.92 13.41 0.85
C ASN A 150 25.77 13.38 -0.67
N LEU A 151 25.27 12.26 -1.19
CA LEU A 151 24.97 12.10 -2.60
C LEU A 151 23.58 12.62 -2.92
N THR A 152 23.45 13.42 -3.97
CA THR A 152 22.18 13.58 -4.67
C THR A 152 22.15 12.72 -5.93
N ILE A 153 21.15 11.85 -6.04
CA ILE A 153 20.80 11.17 -7.28
C ILE A 153 19.61 11.92 -7.90
N LEU A 154 19.82 12.46 -9.11
CA LEU A 154 18.86 13.33 -9.78
C LEU A 154 18.47 12.75 -11.14
N ASN A 155 17.17 12.63 -11.41
CA ASN A 155 16.70 12.32 -12.77
C ASN A 155 15.61 13.30 -13.23
N GLN A 156 15.98 14.21 -14.12
CA GLN A 156 15.04 15.15 -14.73
C GLN A 156 14.42 14.63 -16.04
N ALA A 157 14.88 13.50 -16.58
CA ALA A 157 14.41 12.94 -17.85
C ALA A 157 13.11 12.13 -17.70
N ASN A 158 12.55 11.67 -18.83
CA ASN A 158 11.34 10.83 -18.85
C ASN A 158 11.62 9.33 -18.81
N GLN A 159 12.88 8.93 -18.95
CA GLN A 159 13.31 7.54 -18.88
C GLN A 159 13.98 7.23 -17.55
N VAL A 160 14.03 5.94 -17.23
CA VAL A 160 14.69 5.46 -16.02
C VAL A 160 16.19 5.76 -16.07
N PHE A 161 16.70 6.33 -14.98
CA PHE A 161 18.14 6.39 -14.72
C PHE A 161 18.56 5.20 -13.87
N THR A 162 19.50 4.38 -14.36
CA THR A 162 19.83 3.09 -13.76
C THR A 162 21.23 3.08 -13.15
N ILE A 163 21.35 2.57 -11.93
CA ILE A 163 22.62 2.33 -11.23
C ILE A 163 22.71 0.84 -10.90
N ASN A 164 23.58 0.13 -11.62
CA ASN A 164 23.84 -1.30 -11.41
C ASN A 164 25.11 -1.56 -10.60
N GLY A 165 26.05 -0.61 -10.58
CA GLY A 165 27.23 -0.70 -9.73
C GLY A 165 26.88 -0.61 -8.24
N THR A 166 27.69 -1.23 -7.37
CA THR A 166 27.53 -1.09 -5.92
C THR A 166 27.64 0.38 -5.51
N LEU A 167 26.91 0.77 -4.46
CA LEU A 167 26.91 2.13 -3.94
C LEU A 167 27.29 2.12 -2.45
N ASN A 168 28.54 2.38 -2.13
CA ASN A 168 28.99 2.51 -0.75
C ASN A 168 28.80 3.96 -0.28
N ASN A 169 27.85 4.19 0.62
CA ASN A 169 27.53 5.52 1.13
C ASN A 169 28.51 6.02 2.21
N ASN A 170 29.35 5.13 2.77
CA ASN A 170 30.38 5.44 3.77
C ASN A 170 29.88 6.30 4.94
N GLY A 171 28.61 6.13 5.36
CA GLY A 171 28.02 6.94 6.44
C GLY A 171 27.32 8.22 5.99
N ASN A 172 27.43 8.60 4.72
CA ASN A 172 26.80 9.80 4.15
C ASN A 172 25.40 9.50 3.61
N ALA A 173 24.51 10.49 3.62
CA ALA A 173 23.16 10.35 3.12
C ALA A 173 23.11 10.24 1.59
N ILE A 174 22.18 9.44 1.08
CA ILE A 174 21.77 9.41 -0.33
C ILE A 174 20.41 10.08 -0.42
N ASN A 175 20.33 11.16 -1.20
CA ASN A 175 19.11 11.91 -1.46
C ASN A 175 18.67 11.67 -2.90
N VAL A 176 17.47 11.13 -3.09
CA VAL A 176 16.92 10.76 -4.39
C VAL A 176 15.80 11.71 -4.77
N GLN A 177 15.91 12.32 -5.93
CA GLN A 177 14.94 13.29 -6.45
C GLN A 177 14.93 13.32 -7.98
N GLY A 178 13.94 14.01 -8.55
CA GLY A 178 13.79 14.11 -9.99
C GLY A 178 12.46 14.72 -10.42
N ALA A 179 12.27 14.79 -11.74
CA ALA A 179 10.99 15.12 -12.35
C ALA A 179 9.96 14.01 -12.06
N ALA A 180 8.67 14.33 -12.19
CA ALA A 180 7.58 13.39 -11.89
C ALA A 180 7.65 12.09 -12.72
N THR A 181 8.18 12.15 -13.95
CA THR A 181 8.39 11.01 -14.87
C THR A 181 9.80 10.43 -14.79
N GLY A 182 10.70 11.04 -14.03
CA GLY A 182 12.12 10.68 -13.94
C GLY A 182 12.38 9.59 -12.91
N ASN A 183 11.92 8.37 -13.19
CA ASN A 183 12.14 7.22 -12.32
C ASN A 183 13.63 6.88 -12.20
N ILE A 184 14.02 6.30 -11.07
CA ILE A 184 15.40 5.89 -10.78
C ILE A 184 15.38 4.42 -10.35
N ALA A 185 16.29 3.62 -10.89
CA ALA A 185 16.46 2.22 -10.49
C ALA A 185 17.86 1.99 -9.96
N ILE A 186 17.97 1.44 -8.74
CA ILE A 186 19.23 1.04 -8.13
C ILE A 186 19.18 -0.47 -7.88
N SER A 187 19.88 -1.21 -8.74
CA SER A 187 20.00 -2.67 -8.64
C SER A 187 21.30 -3.10 -7.95
N GLY A 188 22.30 -2.22 -7.95
CA GLY A 188 23.52 -2.44 -7.19
C GLY A 188 23.29 -2.36 -5.67
N ILE A 189 24.08 -3.13 -4.91
CA ILE A 189 24.00 -3.14 -3.44
C ILE A 189 24.41 -1.77 -2.89
N ILE A 190 23.50 -1.14 -2.15
CA ILE A 190 23.76 0.02 -1.31
C ILE A 190 24.31 -0.48 0.03
N SER A 191 25.45 0.07 0.47
CA SER A 191 26.13 -0.31 1.73
C SER A 191 26.62 0.92 2.51
N GLY A 192 27.00 0.73 3.77
CA GLY A 192 27.54 1.78 4.66
C GLY A 192 26.52 2.33 5.68
N GLY A 193 26.94 3.26 6.54
CA GLY A 193 26.13 3.72 7.68
C GLY A 193 25.10 4.80 7.39
N GLY A 194 25.07 5.35 6.17
CA GLY A 194 24.29 6.54 5.84
C GLY A 194 22.81 6.26 5.55
N SER A 195 22.00 7.32 5.59
CA SER A 195 20.55 7.27 5.33
C SER A 195 20.20 7.25 3.83
N LEU A 196 18.99 6.79 3.51
CA LEU A 196 18.39 6.91 2.18
C LEU A 196 17.13 7.79 2.27
N ASN A 197 17.10 8.91 1.55
CA ASN A 197 16.01 9.87 1.57
C ASN A 197 15.42 10.05 0.15
N LYS A 198 14.11 9.87 -0.01
CA LYS A 198 13.38 10.07 -1.27
C LYS A 198 12.51 11.31 -1.19
N PHE A 199 12.64 12.27 -2.11
CA PHE A 199 11.97 13.59 -2.03
C PHE A 199 10.99 13.93 -3.15
N SER A 200 11.10 13.30 -4.32
CA SER A 200 10.26 13.61 -5.49
C SER A 200 9.04 12.69 -5.58
N THR A 201 8.07 13.01 -6.44
CA THR A 201 6.85 12.19 -6.63
C THR A 201 7.04 10.95 -7.52
N ASN A 202 8.19 10.80 -8.17
CA ASN A 202 8.50 9.66 -9.03
C ASN A 202 8.79 8.37 -8.23
N THR A 203 9.10 7.28 -8.94
CA THR A 203 9.46 6.00 -8.33
C THR A 203 10.97 5.83 -8.22
N LEU A 204 11.43 5.37 -7.05
CA LEU A 204 12.76 4.78 -6.84
C LEU A 204 12.60 3.27 -6.68
N THR A 205 13.11 2.49 -7.62
CA THR A 205 13.13 1.02 -7.54
C THR A 205 14.43 0.53 -6.91
N LEU A 206 14.32 -0.33 -5.91
CA LEU A 206 15.44 -0.98 -5.20
C LEU A 206 15.34 -2.50 -5.35
N SER A 207 16.25 -3.08 -6.14
CA SER A 207 16.29 -4.53 -6.40
C SER A 207 17.52 -5.25 -5.85
N GLY A 208 18.51 -4.48 -5.38
CA GLY A 208 19.69 -5.02 -4.68
C GLY A 208 19.38 -5.50 -3.26
N ALA A 209 20.09 -6.55 -2.82
CA ALA A 209 20.12 -6.96 -1.41
C ALA A 209 20.99 -5.98 -0.61
N ASN A 210 20.40 -4.87 -0.19
CA ASN A 210 21.09 -3.75 0.42
C ASN A 210 21.57 -4.07 1.85
N THR A 211 22.64 -3.40 2.27
CA THR A 211 23.30 -3.63 3.58
C THR A 211 23.58 -2.32 4.34
N TYR A 212 23.05 -1.19 3.89
CA TYR A 212 23.20 0.07 4.63
C TYR A 212 22.44 0.02 5.96
N SER A 213 22.93 0.77 6.95
CA SER A 213 22.37 0.77 8.31
C SER A 213 21.73 2.06 8.75
N GLY A 214 21.71 3.08 7.89
CA GLY A 214 21.00 4.32 8.16
C GLY A 214 19.50 4.22 7.86
N LEU A 215 18.75 5.21 8.35
CA LEU A 215 17.30 5.30 8.19
C LEU A 215 16.90 5.46 6.72
N THR A 216 15.81 4.79 6.31
CA THR A 216 15.12 5.08 5.05
C THR A 216 13.97 6.03 5.29
N THR A 217 13.91 7.15 4.57
CA THR A 217 12.83 8.14 4.67
C THR A 217 12.21 8.39 3.29
N ILE A 218 10.90 8.12 3.17
CA ILE A 218 10.11 8.42 1.98
C ILE A 218 9.32 9.70 2.21
N ASN A 219 9.86 10.83 1.74
CA ASN A 219 9.25 12.15 1.88
C ASN A 219 8.17 12.42 0.82
N ALA A 220 8.26 11.76 -0.35
CA ALA A 220 7.26 11.81 -1.41
C ALA A 220 7.44 10.66 -2.41
N GLY A 221 6.39 10.39 -3.19
CA GLY A 221 6.44 9.39 -4.26
C GLY A 221 6.50 7.97 -3.74
N ILE A 222 7.16 7.10 -4.51
CA ILE A 222 7.21 5.66 -4.24
C ILE A 222 8.67 5.22 -4.07
N ILE A 223 8.96 4.46 -3.01
CA ILE A 223 10.06 3.48 -3.04
C ILE A 223 9.44 2.13 -3.31
N ASP A 224 9.84 1.53 -4.42
CA ASP A 224 9.42 0.21 -4.86
C ASP A 224 10.54 -0.79 -4.53
N VAL A 225 10.23 -1.79 -3.70
CA VAL A 225 11.19 -2.82 -3.29
C VAL A 225 10.93 -4.14 -4.01
N GLU A 226 11.96 -4.62 -4.72
CA GLU A 226 11.92 -5.89 -5.47
C GLU A 226 12.76 -6.99 -4.79
N ASN A 227 13.34 -6.70 -3.61
CA ASN A 227 14.16 -7.63 -2.83
C ASN A 227 13.83 -7.54 -1.33
N ALA A 228 13.84 -8.68 -0.63
CA ALA A 228 13.48 -8.75 0.79
C ALA A 228 14.43 -7.98 1.72
N SER A 229 15.66 -7.71 1.26
CA SER A 229 16.67 -6.89 1.95
C SER A 229 16.90 -5.53 1.27
N ALA A 230 15.99 -5.07 0.41
CA ALA A 230 16.13 -3.80 -0.30
C ALA A 230 16.21 -2.57 0.62
N LEU A 231 15.65 -2.65 1.83
CA LEU A 231 15.66 -1.54 2.81
C LEU A 231 16.92 -1.51 3.68
N GLY A 232 17.91 -2.36 3.40
CA GLY A 232 19.13 -2.43 4.19
C GLY A 232 18.97 -3.29 5.45
N SER A 233 19.80 -3.00 6.45
CA SER A 233 19.67 -3.62 7.78
C SER A 233 18.53 -2.98 8.58
N SER A 234 17.88 -3.77 9.43
CA SER A 234 16.76 -3.33 10.27
C SER A 234 17.11 -2.45 11.48
N ALA A 235 18.33 -1.90 11.52
CA ALA A 235 18.82 -1.14 12.67
C ALA A 235 18.13 0.20 12.88
N ALA A 236 17.80 0.91 11.79
CA ALA A 236 17.22 2.25 11.84
C ALA A 236 15.74 2.28 11.45
N GLY A 237 15.30 1.37 10.59
CA GLY A 237 13.92 1.30 10.11
C GLY A 237 13.62 2.20 8.90
N THR A 238 12.34 2.27 8.58
CA THR A 238 11.79 3.01 7.45
C THR A 238 10.66 3.93 7.91
N VAL A 239 10.67 5.18 7.43
CA VAL A 239 9.62 6.18 7.66
C VAL A 239 8.95 6.54 6.35
N VAL A 240 7.65 6.32 6.26
CA VAL A 240 6.79 6.76 5.17
C VAL A 240 5.99 7.98 5.63
N THR A 241 6.27 9.13 5.02
CA THR A 241 5.58 10.38 5.33
C THR A 241 4.27 10.50 4.54
N ASN A 242 3.47 11.53 4.86
CA ASN A 242 2.17 11.71 4.25
C ASN A 242 2.26 11.86 2.72
N ASN A 243 1.39 11.16 2.00
CA ASN A 243 1.36 11.09 0.52
C ASN A 243 2.58 10.39 -0.13
N ALA A 244 3.34 9.59 0.62
CA ALA A 244 4.36 8.71 0.08
C ALA A 244 3.96 7.23 0.27
N THR A 245 4.54 6.35 -0.54
CA THR A 245 4.25 4.90 -0.51
C THR A 245 5.55 4.10 -0.45
N LEU A 246 5.58 3.13 0.45
CA LEU A 246 6.47 1.98 0.34
C LEU A 246 5.71 0.87 -0.38
N GLU A 247 6.19 0.48 -1.56
CA GLU A 247 5.57 -0.53 -2.41
C GLU A 247 6.39 -1.82 -2.40
N LEU A 248 5.70 -2.96 -2.22
CA LEU A 248 6.30 -4.29 -2.21
C LEU A 248 5.99 -5.00 -3.54
N SER A 249 6.95 -4.99 -4.47
CA SER A 249 6.84 -5.65 -5.79
C SER A 249 7.68 -6.93 -5.89
N LEU A 250 7.81 -7.65 -4.77
CA LEU A 250 8.61 -8.87 -4.72
C LEU A 250 7.83 -10.07 -5.30
N THR A 251 8.49 -10.87 -6.12
CA THR A 251 7.89 -12.10 -6.65
C THR A 251 7.98 -13.27 -5.66
N GLY A 252 7.01 -14.19 -5.68
CA GLY A 252 7.05 -15.41 -4.86
C GLY A 252 6.71 -15.18 -3.38
N PHE A 253 7.39 -15.91 -2.48
CA PHE A 253 7.19 -15.84 -1.03
C PHE A 253 8.41 -15.19 -0.38
N ASN A 254 8.19 -14.08 0.34
CA ASN A 254 9.27 -13.26 0.88
C ASN A 254 9.04 -12.93 2.35
N THR A 255 10.13 -12.65 3.06
CA THR A 255 10.09 -12.16 4.44
C THR A 255 10.98 -10.93 4.58
N ILE A 256 10.36 -9.79 4.87
CA ILE A 256 11.03 -8.54 5.22
C ILE A 256 11.28 -8.57 6.73
N ALA A 257 12.53 -8.88 7.09
CA ALA A 257 12.87 -9.29 8.44
C ALA A 257 13.21 -8.12 9.37
N GLY A 258 12.38 -7.90 10.40
CA GLY A 258 12.68 -7.01 11.52
C GLY A 258 12.67 -5.51 11.21
N GLU A 259 12.38 -5.11 9.97
CA GLU A 259 12.36 -3.71 9.55
C GLU A 259 11.25 -2.94 10.28
N ALA A 260 11.62 -2.04 11.20
CA ALA A 260 10.66 -1.19 11.87
C ALA A 260 10.07 -0.17 10.88
N LEU A 261 8.75 -0.05 10.84
CA LEU A 261 8.04 0.81 9.89
C LEU A 261 7.24 1.88 10.63
N SER A 262 7.45 3.15 10.28
CA SER A 262 6.58 4.25 10.70
C SER A 262 5.81 4.79 9.50
N ILE A 263 4.49 4.82 9.57
CA ILE A 263 3.63 5.25 8.44
C ILE A 263 2.63 6.32 8.83
N THR A 264 2.32 7.18 7.85
CA THR A 264 1.15 8.08 7.86
C THR A 264 0.70 8.37 6.43
N GLY A 265 -0.58 8.65 6.26
CA GLY A 265 -1.19 9.05 4.99
C GLY A 265 -1.80 7.89 4.21
N THR A 266 -2.49 8.26 3.13
CA THR A 266 -3.16 7.35 2.18
C THR A 266 -2.26 6.93 1.02
N GLY A 267 -0.95 7.20 1.10
CA GLY A 267 -0.03 6.92 0.01
C GLY A 267 -0.12 7.86 -1.18
N THR A 268 0.78 7.64 -2.14
CA THR A 268 0.74 8.28 -3.46
C THR A 268 -0.53 7.83 -4.18
N SER A 269 -1.38 8.77 -4.61
CA SER A 269 -2.61 8.48 -5.37
C SER A 269 -3.59 7.49 -4.70
N GLY A 270 -3.57 7.35 -3.37
CA GLY A 270 -4.47 6.45 -2.65
C GLY A 270 -4.03 4.98 -2.61
N GLN A 271 -2.76 4.67 -2.94
CA GLN A 271 -2.22 3.30 -2.87
C GLN A 271 -1.90 2.85 -1.43
N GLY A 272 -2.12 3.69 -0.42
CA GLY A 272 -1.68 3.43 0.95
C GLY A 272 -0.22 3.77 1.19
N ALA A 273 0.11 4.07 2.45
CA ALA A 273 1.48 4.31 2.87
C ALA A 273 2.34 3.04 2.78
N LEU A 274 1.71 1.87 2.90
CA LEU A 274 2.29 0.57 2.56
C LEU A 274 1.39 -0.11 1.52
N HIS A 275 1.95 -0.46 0.37
CA HIS A 275 1.27 -1.13 -0.73
C HIS A 275 1.93 -2.48 -1.02
N ASN A 276 1.15 -3.55 -1.14
CA ASN A 276 1.63 -4.84 -1.59
C ASN A 276 1.14 -5.12 -3.02
N ASP A 277 1.98 -4.79 -4.00
CA ASP A 277 1.66 -4.89 -5.43
C ASP A 277 1.77 -6.33 -5.96
N SER A 278 2.75 -7.10 -5.47
CA SER A 278 2.93 -8.48 -5.92
C SER A 278 3.46 -9.44 -4.85
N GLY A 279 3.30 -10.73 -5.11
CA GLY A 279 3.80 -11.81 -4.27
C GLY A 279 3.07 -12.01 -2.94
N THR A 280 3.64 -12.90 -2.13
CA THR A 280 3.28 -13.14 -0.73
C THR A 280 4.42 -12.61 0.14
N ASN A 281 4.19 -11.48 0.80
CA ASN A 281 5.21 -10.80 1.58
C ASN A 281 4.86 -10.88 3.07
N ILE A 282 5.84 -11.28 3.88
CA ILE A 282 5.72 -11.32 5.34
C ILE A 282 6.55 -10.19 5.93
N TRP A 283 5.90 -9.28 6.64
CA TRP A 283 6.53 -8.22 7.40
C TRP A 283 6.69 -8.65 8.87
N THR A 284 7.92 -8.63 9.41
CA THR A 284 8.16 -9.06 10.80
C THR A 284 8.68 -7.96 11.73
N GLY A 285 8.95 -6.76 11.21
CA GLY A 285 9.22 -5.61 12.07
C GLY A 285 7.95 -4.96 12.59
N ASN A 286 8.07 -4.17 13.66
CA ASN A 286 6.92 -3.44 14.21
C ASN A 286 6.46 -2.33 13.27
N VAL A 287 5.15 -2.08 13.25
CA VAL A 287 4.54 -0.98 12.48
C VAL A 287 3.97 0.04 13.47
N THR A 288 4.30 1.32 13.29
CA THR A 288 3.78 2.42 14.12
C THR A 288 3.11 3.46 13.24
N LEU A 289 1.87 3.83 13.60
CA LEU A 289 1.16 4.92 12.94
C LEU A 289 1.54 6.26 13.59
N THR A 290 2.12 7.16 12.81
CA THR A 290 2.43 8.55 13.23
C THR A 290 1.31 9.53 12.89
N GLY A 291 0.33 9.09 12.12
CA GLY A 291 -0.94 9.73 11.80
C GLY A 291 -1.92 8.69 11.25
N ASN A 292 -3.11 9.09 10.83
CA ASN A 292 -4.00 8.19 10.09
C ASN A 292 -3.25 7.60 8.90
N ALA A 293 -3.38 6.29 8.68
CA ALA A 293 -2.63 5.60 7.64
C ALA A 293 -3.48 4.56 6.94
N GLU A 294 -3.10 4.26 5.71
CA GLU A 294 -3.73 3.23 4.89
C GLU A 294 -2.71 2.18 4.46
N ILE A 295 -3.08 0.90 4.55
CA ILE A 295 -2.32 -0.23 4.04
C ILE A 295 -3.18 -0.89 2.96
N THR A 296 -2.62 -1.07 1.76
CA THR A 296 -3.33 -1.73 0.68
C THR A 296 -2.59 -2.95 0.16
N VAL A 297 -3.35 -3.88 -0.42
CA VAL A 297 -2.83 -5.06 -1.11
C VAL A 297 -3.54 -5.21 -2.44
N ASP A 298 -2.85 -5.64 -3.47
CA ASP A 298 -3.46 -5.86 -4.78
C ASP A 298 -4.05 -7.26 -4.93
N SER A 299 -4.96 -7.42 -5.89
CA SER A 299 -5.68 -8.68 -6.12
C SER A 299 -4.74 -9.85 -6.37
N GLY A 300 -4.92 -10.94 -5.61
CA GLY A 300 -4.13 -12.16 -5.79
C GLY A 300 -2.78 -12.14 -5.06
N THR A 301 -2.52 -11.10 -4.27
CA THR A 301 -1.32 -10.98 -3.43
C THR A 301 -1.64 -11.22 -1.95
N ILE A 302 -0.61 -11.38 -1.12
CA ILE A 302 -0.77 -11.56 0.32
C ILE A 302 0.26 -10.70 1.04
N LEU A 303 -0.18 -9.94 2.04
CA LEU A 303 0.68 -9.25 2.99
C LEU A 303 0.40 -9.79 4.39
N ALA A 304 1.35 -10.48 5.02
CA ALA A 304 1.17 -10.95 6.39
C ALA A 304 2.10 -10.22 7.35
N PHE A 305 1.57 -9.86 8.52
CA PHE A 305 2.33 -9.35 9.65
C PHE A 305 2.54 -10.50 10.64
N SER A 306 3.78 -10.80 10.99
CA SER A 306 4.10 -11.95 11.85
C SER A 306 5.12 -11.57 12.92
N ASN A 307 4.87 -12.02 14.16
CA ASN A 307 5.72 -11.76 15.32
C ASN A 307 6.05 -10.27 15.52
N ASN A 308 5.08 -9.40 15.29
CA ASN A 308 5.25 -7.95 15.42
C ASN A 308 4.09 -7.30 16.16
N THR A 309 4.15 -5.99 16.32
CA THR A 309 3.03 -5.19 16.80
C THR A 309 2.71 -4.11 15.79
N ILE A 310 1.42 -3.92 15.51
CA ILE A 310 0.91 -2.73 14.82
C ILE A 310 0.39 -1.78 15.90
N ASN A 311 1.11 -0.68 16.15
CA ASN A 311 0.73 0.34 17.10
C ASN A 311 -0.01 1.48 16.41
N LEU A 312 -1.30 1.59 16.68
CA LEU A 312 -2.17 2.63 16.11
C LEU A 312 -1.90 4.02 16.73
N GLY A 313 -1.34 4.09 17.93
CA GLY A 313 -1.41 5.31 18.74
C GLY A 313 -2.88 5.72 18.91
N ALA A 314 -3.21 6.98 18.63
CA ALA A 314 -4.59 7.48 18.59
C ALA A 314 -5.18 7.55 17.16
N ASN A 315 -4.50 6.95 16.18
CA ASN A 315 -4.78 7.13 14.76
C ASN A 315 -5.66 6.02 14.18
N THR A 316 -6.31 6.29 13.06
CA THR A 316 -7.04 5.28 12.32
C THR A 316 -6.12 4.53 11.36
N LEU A 317 -6.10 3.20 11.45
CA LEU A 317 -5.59 2.33 10.39
C LEU A 317 -6.73 1.93 9.47
N THR A 318 -6.64 2.34 8.20
CA THR A 318 -7.50 1.86 7.13
C THR A 318 -6.80 0.76 6.36
N VAL A 319 -7.53 -0.29 6.04
CA VAL A 319 -7.02 -1.42 5.28
C VAL A 319 -7.92 -1.65 4.09
N ASP A 320 -7.33 -1.64 2.90
CA ASP A 320 -8.05 -1.71 1.62
C ASP A 320 -7.35 -2.71 0.67
N ALA A 321 -8.04 -3.14 -0.38
CA ALA A 321 -7.42 -3.81 -1.51
C ALA A 321 -8.19 -3.52 -2.78
N ASN A 322 -7.44 -3.35 -3.86
CA ASN A 322 -7.97 -3.37 -5.20
C ASN A 322 -8.13 -4.83 -5.67
N GLY A 323 -9.21 -5.48 -5.26
CA GLY A 323 -9.66 -6.78 -5.76
C GLY A 323 -9.80 -7.90 -4.74
N ALA A 324 -10.28 -9.06 -5.20
CA ALA A 324 -11.02 -10.01 -4.36
C ALA A 324 -10.17 -10.90 -3.42
N SER A 325 -8.86 -11.04 -3.66
CA SER A 325 -8.07 -12.13 -3.07
C SER A 325 -6.90 -11.69 -2.18
N GLY A 326 -6.79 -10.40 -1.85
CA GLY A 326 -5.82 -9.92 -0.87
C GLY A 326 -6.10 -10.51 0.51
N LEU A 327 -5.14 -11.23 1.09
CA LEU A 327 -5.21 -11.63 2.51
C LEU A 327 -4.22 -10.81 3.30
N ILE A 328 -4.71 -10.18 4.37
CA ILE A 328 -3.84 -9.58 5.37
C ILE A 328 -3.95 -10.34 6.68
N GLY A 329 -2.87 -11.01 7.07
CA GLY A 329 -2.76 -11.66 8.37
C GLY A 329 -2.10 -10.72 9.37
N THR A 330 -2.62 -10.60 10.58
CA THR A 330 -2.01 -9.73 11.59
C THR A 330 -1.12 -10.47 12.58
N SER A 331 -0.37 -9.69 13.36
CA SER A 331 0.00 -10.05 14.72
C SER A 331 -0.86 -9.21 15.68
N THR A 332 -0.34 -8.77 16.82
CA THR A 332 -1.09 -7.97 17.79
C THR A 332 -1.24 -6.50 17.34
N ILE A 333 -2.46 -5.97 17.37
CA ILE A 333 -2.76 -4.53 17.18
C ILE A 333 -2.99 -3.86 18.55
N THR A 334 -2.39 -2.68 18.76
CA THR A 334 -2.42 -1.92 20.03
C THR A 334 -2.80 -0.46 19.81
N GLY A 335 -3.15 0.26 20.89
CA GLY A 335 -3.38 1.71 20.88
C GLY A 335 -4.81 2.12 21.23
N THR A 336 -5.12 3.41 21.09
CA THR A 336 -6.49 3.94 21.26
C THR A 336 -7.18 4.26 19.95
N GLY A 337 -6.46 4.12 18.84
CA GLY A 337 -6.91 4.36 17.48
C GLY A 337 -7.96 3.38 16.96
N ASN A 338 -8.54 3.72 15.81
CA ASN A 338 -9.60 2.96 15.16
C ASN A 338 -9.01 1.99 14.10
N PHE A 339 -9.78 0.96 13.79
CA PHE A 339 -9.49 0.05 12.68
C PHE A 339 -10.62 0.10 11.66
N VAL A 340 -10.30 0.31 10.38
CA VAL A 340 -11.29 0.42 9.31
C VAL A 340 -10.96 -0.56 8.19
N LYS A 341 -11.88 -1.47 7.89
CA LYS A 341 -11.80 -2.41 6.77
C LYS A 341 -12.62 -1.89 5.58
N ASN A 342 -11.91 -1.56 4.50
CA ASN A 342 -12.43 -1.20 3.18
C ASN A 342 -12.06 -2.26 2.14
N GLY A 343 -12.50 -2.07 0.90
CA GLY A 343 -12.21 -2.98 -0.21
C GLY A 343 -12.93 -4.32 -0.14
N SER A 344 -12.95 -5.04 -1.26
CA SER A 344 -13.69 -6.31 -1.39
C SER A 344 -12.96 -7.54 -0.79
N ASN A 345 -11.70 -7.38 -0.41
CA ASN A 345 -10.81 -8.43 0.09
C ASN A 345 -11.15 -8.94 1.51
N THR A 346 -10.34 -9.90 1.99
CA THR A 346 -10.39 -10.38 3.37
C THR A 346 -9.21 -9.89 4.21
N TRP A 347 -9.50 -9.14 5.27
CA TRP A 347 -8.55 -8.94 6.36
C TRP A 347 -8.77 -10.03 7.41
N HIS A 348 -7.70 -10.69 7.86
CA HIS A 348 -7.76 -11.78 8.83
C HIS A 348 -7.00 -11.41 10.09
N PHE A 349 -7.73 -11.24 11.19
CA PHE A 349 -7.12 -11.23 12.50
C PHE A 349 -6.71 -12.64 12.89
N ILE A 350 -5.41 -12.88 12.77
CA ILE A 350 -4.71 -14.08 13.24
C ILE A 350 -3.56 -13.64 14.14
N GLY A 351 -3.01 -14.57 14.92
CA GLY A 351 -1.90 -14.27 15.83
C GLY A 351 -2.36 -13.96 17.24
N GLY A 352 -1.74 -12.94 17.87
CA GLY A 352 -1.99 -12.58 19.27
C GLY A 352 -3.26 -11.74 19.47
N SER A 353 -3.78 -11.73 20.71
CA SER A 353 -4.91 -10.89 21.10
C SER A 353 -4.66 -9.42 20.82
N ASN A 354 -5.61 -8.78 20.16
CA ASN A 354 -5.62 -7.35 19.94
C ASN A 354 -5.99 -6.61 21.24
N THR A 355 -5.42 -5.41 21.43
CA THR A 355 -5.60 -4.58 22.63
C THR A 355 -5.90 -3.11 22.31
N TYR A 356 -6.18 -2.79 21.04
CA TYR A 356 -6.64 -1.45 20.70
C TYR A 356 -8.00 -1.14 21.36
N THR A 357 -8.36 0.13 21.53
CA THR A 357 -9.64 0.50 22.19
C THR A 357 -10.59 1.30 21.31
N GLY A 358 -10.11 1.79 20.15
CA GLY A 358 -10.96 2.46 19.19
C GLY A 358 -11.95 1.52 18.50
N THR A 359 -12.82 2.10 17.70
CA THR A 359 -13.91 1.36 17.03
C THR A 359 -13.37 0.60 15.83
N THR A 360 -13.87 -0.62 15.63
CA THR A 360 -13.68 -1.41 14.41
C THR A 360 -14.82 -1.16 13.45
N THR A 361 -14.53 -0.63 12.25
CA THR A 361 -15.54 -0.37 11.22
C THR A 361 -15.29 -1.27 10.02
N VAL A 362 -16.33 -1.97 9.54
CA VAL A 362 -16.26 -2.85 8.37
C VAL A 362 -17.16 -2.30 7.28
N ASN A 363 -16.56 -1.59 6.31
CA ASN A 363 -17.29 -0.93 5.22
C ASN A 363 -17.59 -1.86 4.05
N SER A 364 -16.66 -2.76 3.72
CA SER A 364 -16.78 -3.69 2.58
C SER A 364 -15.86 -4.90 2.74
N GLY A 365 -16.08 -5.91 1.90
CA GLY A 365 -15.33 -7.17 1.92
C GLY A 365 -15.56 -7.95 3.21
N THR A 366 -14.55 -8.73 3.63
CA THR A 366 -14.63 -9.57 4.82
C THR A 366 -13.61 -9.16 5.87
N LEU A 367 -14.03 -8.99 7.12
CA LEU A 367 -13.17 -9.03 8.29
C LEU A 367 -13.31 -10.42 8.94
N ARG A 368 -12.28 -11.26 8.80
CA ARG A 368 -12.24 -12.61 9.38
C ARG A 368 -11.59 -12.56 10.76
N LEU A 369 -12.26 -13.12 11.76
CA LEU A 369 -11.84 -13.15 13.16
C LEU A 369 -11.41 -14.57 13.53
N GLY A 370 -10.15 -14.76 13.90
CA GLY A 370 -9.55 -16.08 14.13
C GLY A 370 -8.35 -16.07 15.07
N VAL A 371 -8.35 -15.16 16.05
CA VAL A 371 -7.34 -15.15 17.13
C VAL A 371 -7.61 -16.33 18.07
N ALA A 372 -6.71 -17.31 18.06
CA ALA A 372 -6.85 -18.53 18.85
C ALA A 372 -6.76 -18.25 20.36
N GLY A 373 -7.86 -18.47 21.09
CA GLY A 373 -7.93 -18.28 22.54
C GLY A 373 -7.79 -16.81 22.97
N GLY A 374 -8.08 -15.86 22.08
CA GLY A 374 -7.88 -14.44 22.32
C GLY A 374 -8.88 -13.56 21.59
N THR A 375 -8.78 -12.26 21.82
CA THR A 375 -9.74 -11.26 21.31
C THR A 375 -9.26 -10.67 19.99
N SER A 376 -10.06 -10.82 18.94
CA SER A 376 -9.85 -10.16 17.65
C SER A 376 -10.29 -8.68 17.68
N VAL A 377 -11.45 -8.39 18.30
CA VAL A 377 -12.01 -7.03 18.36
C VAL A 377 -12.27 -6.62 19.81
N PRO A 378 -11.34 -5.89 20.43
CA PRO A 378 -11.46 -5.41 21.82
C PRO A 378 -12.40 -4.21 22.01
N GLY A 379 -12.65 -3.40 20.97
CA GLY A 379 -13.51 -2.22 21.03
C GLY A 379 -14.89 -2.44 20.39
N ASN A 380 -15.72 -1.39 20.36
CA ASN A 380 -17.01 -1.43 19.67
C ASN A 380 -16.83 -1.76 18.18
N ILE A 381 -17.85 -2.37 17.57
CA ILE A 381 -17.83 -2.76 16.17
C ILE A 381 -19.03 -2.19 15.40
N VAL A 382 -18.75 -1.66 14.20
CA VAL A 382 -19.73 -1.17 13.24
C VAL A 382 -19.57 -1.95 11.95
N VAL A 383 -20.61 -2.67 11.55
CA VAL A 383 -20.63 -3.45 10.30
C VAL A 383 -21.55 -2.72 9.32
N ASN A 384 -20.94 -1.98 8.39
CA ASN A 384 -21.64 -1.32 7.28
C ASN A 384 -21.84 -2.35 6.15
N GLY A 385 -21.52 -2.07 4.88
CA GLY A 385 -21.75 -3.01 3.76
C GLY A 385 -20.86 -4.26 3.72
N GLY A 386 -20.01 -4.50 4.73
CA GLY A 386 -19.09 -5.63 4.76
C GLY A 386 -19.62 -6.86 5.53
N THR A 387 -18.79 -7.89 5.59
CA THR A 387 -19.03 -9.13 6.34
C THR A 387 -18.04 -9.27 7.48
N VAL A 388 -18.50 -9.63 8.66
CA VAL A 388 -17.65 -10.14 9.75
C VAL A 388 -17.80 -11.65 9.80
N LEU A 389 -16.71 -12.39 9.65
CA LEU A 389 -16.67 -13.85 9.63
C LEU A 389 -15.92 -14.37 10.84
N TRP A 390 -16.59 -15.17 11.68
CA TRP A 390 -15.96 -15.84 12.81
C TRP A 390 -15.37 -17.18 12.38
N THR A 391 -14.18 -17.48 12.88
CA THR A 391 -13.53 -18.79 12.70
C THR A 391 -13.13 -19.42 14.02
N SER A 392 -13.50 -18.79 15.13
CA SER A 392 -13.26 -19.22 16.51
C SER A 392 -14.29 -18.54 17.41
N ASN A 393 -14.52 -19.10 18.60
CA ASN A 393 -15.45 -18.54 19.59
C ASN A 393 -14.85 -17.29 20.26
N GLU A 394 -15.72 -16.46 20.85
CA GLU A 394 -15.39 -15.33 21.73
C GLU A 394 -14.31 -14.40 21.14
N GLN A 395 -14.57 -13.89 19.93
CA GLN A 395 -13.61 -13.09 19.17
C GLN A 395 -13.77 -11.59 19.38
N ILE A 396 -14.90 -11.14 19.91
CA ILE A 396 -15.16 -9.75 20.25
C ILE A 396 -15.30 -9.64 21.77
N ALA A 397 -14.76 -8.58 22.38
CA ALA A 397 -14.87 -8.43 23.82
C ALA A 397 -16.33 -8.29 24.26
N ASN A 398 -16.72 -8.94 25.36
CA ASN A 398 -18.13 -9.09 25.78
C ASN A 398 -18.80 -7.76 26.17
N SER A 399 -18.02 -6.70 26.39
CA SER A 399 -18.52 -5.34 26.65
C SER A 399 -18.71 -4.50 25.39
N SER A 400 -18.30 -5.01 24.23
CA SER A 400 -18.32 -4.28 22.96
C SER A 400 -19.73 -4.19 22.41
N ASN A 401 -20.19 -2.98 22.15
CA ASN A 401 -21.45 -2.76 21.45
C ASN A 401 -21.27 -3.01 19.95
N MET A 402 -22.31 -3.55 19.32
CA MET A 402 -22.35 -3.80 17.89
C MET A 402 -23.38 -2.91 17.21
N THR A 403 -23.00 -2.30 16.09
CA THR A 403 -23.92 -1.63 15.17
C THR A 403 -23.94 -2.37 13.84
N LEU A 404 -25.13 -2.78 13.38
CA LEU A 404 -25.34 -3.33 12.05
C LEU A 404 -25.99 -2.27 11.16
N ASN A 405 -25.35 -1.97 10.03
CA ASN A 405 -25.73 -0.90 9.12
C ASN A 405 -25.58 -1.35 7.66
N SER A 406 -26.38 -2.31 7.24
CA SER A 406 -26.33 -2.97 5.92
C SER A 406 -25.29 -4.08 5.80
N GLY A 407 -24.89 -4.65 6.94
CA GLY A 407 -23.81 -5.63 7.03
C GLY A 407 -24.25 -7.07 7.19
N THR A 408 -23.26 -7.95 7.18
CA THR A 408 -23.45 -9.39 7.40
C THR A 408 -22.60 -9.86 8.55
N LEU A 409 -23.21 -10.55 9.52
CA LEU A 409 -22.49 -11.40 10.46
C LEU A 409 -22.53 -12.83 9.94
N ASN A 410 -21.39 -13.49 9.87
CA ASN A 410 -21.29 -14.91 9.56
C ASN A 410 -20.62 -15.64 10.72
N LEU A 411 -21.44 -16.31 11.53
CA LEU A 411 -20.99 -16.98 12.75
C LEU A 411 -20.18 -18.23 12.45
N ASN A 412 -20.49 -18.92 11.34
CA ASN A 412 -19.78 -20.13 10.93
C ASN A 412 -19.63 -21.16 12.07
N GLY A 413 -20.70 -21.34 12.86
CA GLY A 413 -20.72 -22.23 14.01
C GLY A 413 -19.89 -21.77 15.22
N ALA A 414 -19.59 -20.47 15.33
CA ALA A 414 -18.89 -19.91 16.48
C ALA A 414 -19.85 -19.24 17.47
N ASP A 415 -19.56 -19.43 18.76
CA ASP A 415 -20.26 -18.74 19.86
C ASP A 415 -19.66 -17.35 20.09
N GLU A 416 -20.53 -16.39 20.44
CA GLU A 416 -20.11 -15.02 20.74
C GLU A 416 -21.04 -14.35 21.76
N THR A 417 -20.45 -13.57 22.67
CA THR A 417 -21.16 -12.74 23.64
C THR A 417 -20.76 -11.28 23.46
N LEU A 418 -21.73 -10.39 23.32
CA LEU A 418 -21.53 -8.97 23.02
C LEU A 418 -22.29 -8.08 24.00
N GLY A 419 -21.97 -6.78 23.95
CA GLY A 419 -22.77 -5.73 24.56
C GLY A 419 -24.11 -5.55 23.83
N THR A 420 -24.56 -4.31 23.71
CA THR A 420 -25.85 -4.01 23.07
C THR A 420 -25.76 -4.08 21.54
N LEU A 421 -26.88 -4.42 20.89
CA LEU A 421 -27.06 -4.35 19.45
C LEU A 421 -27.83 -3.10 19.04
N THR A 422 -27.32 -2.39 18.04
CA THR A 422 -28.03 -1.33 17.31
C THR A 422 -28.20 -1.74 15.85
N LEU A 423 -29.43 -1.87 15.38
CA LEU A 423 -29.74 -2.12 13.96
C LEU A 423 -30.08 -0.80 13.26
N SER A 424 -29.13 -0.21 12.54
CA SER A 424 -29.32 1.09 11.86
C SER A 424 -29.93 0.95 10.46
N SER A 425 -29.62 -0.15 9.77
CA SER A 425 -30.12 -0.45 8.41
C SER A 425 -30.25 -1.97 8.24
N THR A 426 -31.05 -2.40 7.26
CA THR A 426 -31.35 -3.81 7.01
C THR A 426 -30.07 -4.63 6.84
N SER A 427 -29.88 -5.61 7.71
CA SER A 427 -28.63 -6.38 7.84
C SER A 427 -28.94 -7.87 7.98
N SER A 428 -27.93 -8.71 7.84
CA SER A 428 -28.10 -10.16 7.92
C SER A 428 -27.19 -10.80 8.97
N VAL A 429 -27.68 -11.90 9.54
CA VAL A 429 -26.91 -12.80 10.40
C VAL A 429 -27.05 -14.20 9.83
N ASN A 430 -25.92 -14.84 9.58
CA ASN A 430 -25.82 -16.19 9.05
C ASN A 430 -25.19 -17.09 10.10
N PHE A 431 -25.94 -18.07 10.58
CA PHE A 431 -25.47 -19.04 11.58
C PHE A 431 -24.46 -20.04 10.97
N GLY A 432 -24.46 -20.18 9.64
CA GLY A 432 -23.53 -21.04 8.92
C GLY A 432 -23.81 -22.52 9.13
N SER A 433 -22.76 -23.35 9.08
CA SER A 433 -22.83 -24.76 9.43
C SER A 433 -22.25 -24.98 10.83
N GLY A 434 -22.96 -25.69 11.70
CA GLY A 434 -22.51 -25.96 13.07
C GLY A 434 -23.56 -25.55 14.09
N SER A 435 -23.17 -25.51 15.36
CA SER A 435 -23.95 -24.94 16.44
C SER A 435 -23.36 -23.58 16.79
N SER A 436 -24.18 -22.56 16.98
CA SER A 436 -23.71 -21.23 17.37
C SER A 436 -24.67 -20.52 18.31
N ILE A 437 -24.13 -20.00 19.41
CA ILE A 437 -24.86 -19.17 20.37
C ILE A 437 -24.37 -17.73 20.23
N LEU A 438 -25.23 -16.86 19.71
CA LEU A 438 -24.98 -15.43 19.64
C LEU A 438 -25.78 -14.72 20.75
N THR A 439 -25.07 -14.12 21.70
CA THR A 439 -25.68 -13.43 22.85
C THR A 439 -25.39 -11.94 22.81
N PHE A 440 -26.43 -11.12 22.96
CA PHE A 440 -26.34 -9.68 23.20
C PHE A 440 -26.83 -9.33 24.61
N ALA A 441 -26.28 -8.23 25.14
CA ALA A 441 -26.84 -7.56 26.31
C ALA A 441 -28.22 -6.93 26.00
N ASP A 442 -28.91 -6.45 27.04
CA ASP A 442 -30.19 -5.76 26.89
C ASP A 442 -30.06 -4.56 25.95
N SER A 443 -30.72 -4.66 24.80
CA SER A 443 -30.67 -3.69 23.71
C SER A 443 -31.97 -2.87 23.61
N SER A 444 -32.87 -2.98 24.59
CA SER A 444 -34.16 -2.27 24.60
C SER A 444 -34.02 -0.75 24.63
N ALA A 445 -32.89 -0.25 25.13
CA ALA A 445 -32.56 1.17 25.18
C ALA A 445 -31.90 1.70 23.90
N THR A 446 -31.47 0.84 22.97
CA THR A 446 -30.87 1.28 21.70
C THR A 446 -31.96 1.66 20.70
N SER A 447 -31.67 2.64 19.84
CA SER A 447 -32.60 3.06 18.79
C SER A 447 -32.32 2.31 17.51
N TRP A 448 -33.27 1.52 17.02
CA TRP A 448 -33.17 0.84 15.73
C TRP A 448 -33.78 1.71 14.62
N GLY A 449 -33.24 1.62 13.40
CA GLY A 449 -33.77 2.30 12.23
C GLY A 449 -35.20 1.84 11.95
N GLY A 450 -36.15 2.77 11.77
CA GLY A 450 -37.58 2.44 11.75
C GLY A 450 -38.04 1.48 10.64
N SER A 451 -37.25 1.35 9.57
CA SER A 451 -37.47 0.40 8.47
C SER A 451 -36.37 -0.66 8.34
N ALA A 452 -35.46 -0.73 9.32
CA ALA A 452 -34.38 -1.69 9.30
C ALA A 452 -34.91 -3.08 9.66
N GLU A 453 -34.41 -4.11 9.00
CA GLU A 453 -34.76 -5.51 9.28
C GLU A 453 -33.50 -6.34 9.50
N MET A 454 -33.55 -7.30 10.43
CA MET A 454 -32.48 -8.26 10.65
C MET A 454 -32.92 -9.62 10.11
N TRP A 455 -32.22 -10.09 9.08
CA TRP A 455 -32.53 -11.32 8.37
C TRP A 455 -31.59 -12.44 8.85
N LEU A 456 -32.18 -13.48 9.45
CA LEU A 456 -31.47 -14.63 10.00
C LEU A 456 -31.49 -15.78 9.00
N PHE A 457 -30.31 -16.25 8.59
CA PHE A 457 -30.13 -17.33 7.64
C PHE A 457 -29.49 -18.55 8.28
N ASN A 458 -29.83 -19.74 7.74
CA ASN A 458 -29.25 -21.03 8.13
C ASN A 458 -29.40 -21.37 9.61
N TRP A 459 -30.39 -20.78 10.29
CA TRP A 459 -30.68 -21.11 11.68
C TRP A 459 -31.22 -22.54 11.78
N SER A 460 -30.66 -23.32 12.69
CA SER A 460 -30.97 -24.74 12.91
C SER A 460 -31.42 -25.10 14.33
N GLY A 461 -31.77 -24.10 15.16
CA GLY A 461 -32.18 -24.28 16.56
C GLY A 461 -33.60 -24.83 16.76
N SER A 462 -34.16 -24.61 17.96
CA SER A 462 -35.50 -25.08 18.36
C SER A 462 -36.51 -23.93 18.53
N ASP A 463 -37.74 -24.12 18.03
CA ASP A 463 -38.82 -23.13 18.14
C ASP A 463 -39.46 -23.04 19.54
N THR A 464 -39.04 -23.94 20.42
CA THR A 464 -39.36 -23.94 21.86
C THR A 464 -38.19 -23.46 22.72
N GLY A 465 -37.16 -22.87 22.12
CA GLY A 465 -35.93 -22.47 22.78
C GLY A 465 -34.91 -23.61 22.95
N GLY A 466 -33.65 -23.23 23.10
CA GLY A 466 -32.47 -24.08 23.05
C GLY A 466 -32.15 -24.56 21.64
N GLY A 467 -31.29 -25.58 21.56
CA GLY A 467 -30.88 -26.19 20.30
C GLY A 467 -29.47 -25.80 19.88
N THR A 468 -29.14 -26.11 18.63
CA THR A 468 -27.81 -25.91 18.04
C THR A 468 -27.52 -24.44 17.79
N ASP A 469 -28.49 -23.70 17.25
CA ASP A 469 -28.35 -22.27 16.99
C ASP A 469 -29.26 -21.44 17.89
N GLN A 470 -28.72 -20.43 18.57
CA GLN A 470 -29.47 -19.59 19.50
C GLN A 470 -29.11 -18.12 19.30
N LEU A 471 -30.14 -17.26 19.24
CA LEU A 471 -29.99 -15.81 19.31
C LEU A 471 -30.56 -15.32 20.65
N ILE A 472 -29.71 -14.86 21.55
CA ILE A 472 -30.09 -14.51 22.92
C ILE A 472 -29.97 -13.00 23.12
N PHE A 473 -31.00 -12.40 23.71
CA PHE A 473 -30.95 -11.05 24.27
C PHE A 473 -31.22 -11.14 25.76
N SER A 474 -30.22 -10.78 26.56
CA SER A 474 -30.28 -10.87 28.02
C SER A 474 -31.55 -10.21 28.58
N SER A 475 -32.27 -10.91 29.47
CA SER A 475 -33.53 -10.44 30.08
C SER A 475 -34.66 -10.16 29.08
N ALA A 476 -34.67 -10.84 27.94
CA ALA A 476 -35.57 -10.52 26.81
C ALA A 476 -35.46 -9.05 26.39
N GLY A 477 -34.22 -8.53 26.38
CA GLY A 477 -33.89 -7.11 26.23
C GLY A 477 -34.08 -6.55 24.84
N LEU A 478 -35.27 -6.68 24.27
CA LEU A 478 -35.75 -6.00 23.07
C LEU A 478 -37.17 -5.47 23.33
N THR A 479 -37.46 -4.30 22.79
CA THR A 479 -38.85 -3.81 22.69
C THR A 479 -39.65 -4.62 21.68
N ALA A 480 -40.98 -4.57 21.76
CA ALA A 480 -41.85 -5.25 20.80
C ALA A 480 -41.61 -4.78 19.34
N THR A 481 -41.29 -3.50 19.15
CA THR A 481 -40.93 -2.95 17.83
C THR A 481 -39.64 -3.57 17.32
N GLN A 482 -38.57 -3.61 18.15
CA GLN A 482 -37.29 -4.21 17.75
C GLN A 482 -37.43 -5.71 17.46
N LEU A 483 -38.18 -6.46 18.28
CA LEU A 483 -38.46 -7.87 18.02
C LEU A 483 -39.17 -8.07 16.67
N GLY A 484 -40.13 -7.20 16.35
CA GLY A 484 -40.84 -7.19 15.07
C GLY A 484 -39.97 -6.91 13.84
N GLN A 485 -38.71 -6.49 14.02
CA GLN A 485 -37.74 -6.26 12.95
C GLN A 485 -36.85 -7.47 12.66
N ILE A 486 -37.02 -8.59 13.39
CA ILE A 486 -36.20 -9.80 13.23
C ILE A 486 -36.99 -10.87 12.46
N TYR A 487 -36.38 -11.42 11.42
CA TYR A 487 -36.97 -12.40 10.53
C TYR A 487 -36.07 -13.61 10.31
N PHE A 488 -36.64 -14.80 10.37
CA PHE A 488 -35.96 -16.06 10.04
C PHE A 488 -36.27 -16.46 8.61
N VAL A 489 -35.24 -16.79 7.84
CA VAL A 489 -35.36 -17.22 6.44
C VAL A 489 -35.08 -18.71 6.34
N ASN A 490 -36.09 -19.46 5.90
CA ASN A 490 -36.04 -20.92 5.76
C ASN A 490 -35.39 -21.62 6.98
N PRO A 491 -35.83 -21.34 8.23
CA PRO A 491 -35.26 -21.98 9.41
C PRO A 491 -35.42 -23.51 9.31
N ALA A 492 -34.42 -24.26 9.78
CA ALA A 492 -34.46 -25.72 9.73
C ALA A 492 -35.67 -26.26 10.52
N GLY A 493 -36.32 -27.30 9.99
CA GLY A 493 -37.53 -27.88 10.60
C GLY A 493 -38.84 -27.17 10.22
N PHE A 494 -38.78 -26.07 9.47
CA PHE A 494 -39.95 -25.35 8.95
C PHE A 494 -40.10 -25.55 7.43
N ALA A 495 -41.30 -25.23 6.91
CA ALA A 495 -41.49 -25.12 5.47
C ALA A 495 -40.68 -23.93 4.92
N PRO A 496 -40.27 -23.94 3.63
CA PRO A 496 -39.61 -22.78 3.03
C PRO A 496 -40.47 -21.51 3.15
N GLY A 497 -39.89 -20.43 3.66
CA GLY A 497 -40.59 -19.19 3.94
C GLY A 497 -39.81 -18.23 4.84
N VAL A 498 -40.41 -17.07 5.08
CA VAL A 498 -39.94 -16.07 6.03
C VAL A 498 -40.86 -16.09 7.25
N TYR A 499 -40.27 -16.15 8.44
CA TYR A 499 -40.98 -16.26 9.71
C TYR A 499 -40.64 -15.08 10.60
N HIS A 500 -41.66 -14.47 11.22
CA HIS A 500 -41.46 -13.47 12.27
C HIS A 500 -40.82 -14.10 13.51
N SER A 501 -40.27 -13.27 14.38
CA SER A 501 -39.68 -13.72 15.62
C SER A 501 -40.63 -13.65 16.83
N LYS A 502 -40.35 -14.46 17.86
CA LYS A 502 -40.94 -14.37 19.20
C LYS A 502 -39.86 -14.66 20.25
N PHE A 503 -40.11 -14.27 21.50
CA PHE A 503 -39.27 -14.71 22.62
C PHE A 503 -39.74 -16.05 23.18
N ILE A 504 -38.78 -16.88 23.57
CA ILE A 504 -38.92 -17.96 24.56
C ILE A 504 -37.86 -17.72 25.63
N GLY A 505 -38.27 -17.25 26.82
CA GLY A 505 -37.33 -16.78 27.82
C GLY A 505 -36.54 -15.57 27.30
N SER A 506 -35.21 -15.69 27.17
CA SER A 506 -34.32 -14.66 26.60
C SER A 506 -33.90 -14.96 25.15
N GLU A 507 -34.36 -16.05 24.57
CA GLU A 507 -34.00 -16.47 23.22
C GLU A 507 -35.05 -16.02 22.21
N VAL A 508 -34.58 -15.52 21.06
CA VAL A 508 -35.38 -15.17 19.91
C VAL A 508 -35.47 -16.39 19.00
N VAL A 509 -36.70 -16.85 18.71
CA VAL A 509 -36.97 -18.05 17.89
C VAL A 509 -38.01 -17.74 16.80
N PRO A 510 -38.13 -18.58 15.74
CA PRO A 510 -39.19 -18.43 14.76
C PRO A 510 -40.58 -18.55 15.39
N ALA A 511 -41.50 -17.67 15.03
CA ALA A 511 -42.90 -17.79 15.36
C ALA A 511 -43.58 -18.80 14.42
N VAL A 512 -44.05 -19.92 14.97
CA VAL A 512 -44.89 -20.87 14.23
C VAL A 512 -46.22 -20.19 13.91
N PRO A 513 -46.68 -20.16 12.64
CA PRO A 513 -48.01 -19.66 12.32
C PRO A 513 -49.06 -20.47 13.09
N GLU A 514 -49.98 -19.80 13.79
CA GLU A 514 -51.01 -20.53 14.52
C GLU A 514 -51.79 -21.45 13.57
N PRO A 515 -52.18 -22.69 14.00
CA PRO A 515 -52.87 -23.65 13.15
C PRO A 515 -54.10 -23.07 12.44
N SER A 516 -54.78 -22.11 13.06
CA SER A 516 -55.93 -21.38 12.53
C SER A 516 -55.61 -20.60 11.25
N THR A 517 -54.40 -20.05 11.10
CA THR A 517 -53.96 -19.28 9.93
C THR A 517 -53.76 -20.20 8.73
N ILE A 518 -53.18 -21.38 8.96
CA ILE A 518 -53.00 -22.41 7.95
C ILE A 518 -54.35 -23.00 7.52
N ILE A 519 -55.24 -23.27 8.49
CA ILE A 519 -56.60 -23.77 8.24
C ILE A 519 -57.43 -22.74 7.47
N ALA A 520 -57.36 -21.46 7.82
CA ALA A 520 -58.07 -20.39 7.12
C ALA A 520 -57.58 -20.24 5.67
N GLY A 521 -56.27 -20.26 5.43
CA GLY A 521 -55.71 -20.26 4.07
C GLY A 521 -56.12 -21.49 3.25
N GLY A 522 -56.11 -22.68 3.87
CA GLY A 522 -56.59 -23.91 3.25
C GLY A 522 -58.07 -23.88 2.90
N LEU A 523 -58.91 -23.30 3.77
CA LEU A 523 -60.34 -23.08 3.52
C LEU A 523 -60.58 -22.11 2.36
N VAL A 524 -59.80 -21.04 2.25
CA VAL A 524 -59.88 -20.09 1.12
C VAL A 524 -59.53 -20.77 -0.20
N LEU A 525 -58.47 -21.58 -0.24
CA LEU A 525 -58.09 -22.35 -1.43
C LEU A 525 -59.14 -23.40 -1.81
N LEU A 526 -59.76 -24.08 -0.85
CA LEU A 526 -60.87 -24.99 -1.09
C LEU A 526 -62.10 -24.26 -1.69
N ILE A 527 -62.42 -23.06 -1.20
CA ILE A 527 -63.51 -22.23 -1.72
C ILE A 527 -63.22 -21.80 -3.16
N LEU A 528 -61.98 -21.40 -3.47
CA LEU A 528 -61.56 -21.04 -4.83
C LEU A 528 -61.64 -22.25 -5.78
N GLY A 529 -61.09 -23.40 -5.37
CA GLY A 529 -61.16 -24.63 -6.16
C GLY A 529 -62.61 -25.11 -6.38
N TRP A 530 -63.50 -24.93 -5.39
CA TRP A 530 -64.93 -25.22 -5.55
C TRP A 530 -65.61 -24.27 -6.55
N ARG A 531 -65.30 -22.96 -6.50
CA ARG A 531 -65.79 -21.98 -7.49
C ARG A 531 -65.32 -22.33 -8.90
N GLU A 532 -64.05 -22.70 -9.08
CA GLU A 532 -63.51 -23.09 -10.38
C GLU A 532 -64.12 -24.41 -10.89
N ARG A 533 -64.32 -25.39 -10.03
CA ARG A 533 -65.01 -26.63 -10.40
C ARG A 533 -66.46 -26.38 -10.85
N LYS A 534 -67.17 -25.46 -10.19
CA LYS A 534 -68.51 -25.04 -10.64
C LYS A 534 -68.48 -24.30 -11.97
N ARG A 535 -67.51 -23.40 -12.18
CA ARG A 535 -67.32 -22.68 -13.44
C ARG A 535 -67.01 -23.64 -14.59
N ILE A 536 -66.12 -24.61 -14.38
CA ILE A 536 -65.78 -25.65 -15.37
C ILE A 536 -66.99 -26.52 -15.70
N LYS A 537 -67.79 -26.94 -14.69
CA LYS A 537 -69.04 -27.66 -14.94
C LYS A 537 -70.05 -26.86 -15.76
N SER A 538 -70.18 -25.55 -15.49
CA SER A 538 -71.07 -24.67 -16.26
C SER A 538 -70.63 -24.53 -17.72
N ILE A 539 -69.32 -24.44 -17.97
CA ILE A 539 -68.74 -24.35 -19.32
C ILE A 539 -68.91 -25.68 -20.07
N LEU A 540 -68.71 -26.81 -19.39
CA LEU A 540 -68.92 -28.14 -19.99
C LEU A 540 -70.40 -28.38 -20.34
N GLN A 541 -71.34 -27.88 -19.53
CA GLN A 541 -72.77 -28.00 -19.82
C GLN A 541 -73.23 -27.14 -21.01
N SER A 542 -72.59 -25.99 -21.26
CA SER A 542 -72.87 -25.14 -22.42
C SER A 542 -72.27 -25.64 -23.73
N ILE A 543 -71.37 -26.63 -23.70
CA ILE A 543 -70.77 -27.27 -24.89
C ILE A 543 -71.61 -28.48 -25.35
N ILE A 544 -72.51 -28.99 -24.48
CA ILE A 544 -73.32 -30.19 -24.73
C ILE A 544 -74.75 -29.84 -25.22
N HIS A 545 -75.08 -28.55 -25.39
CA HIS A 545 -76.37 -28.08 -25.92
C HIS A 545 -76.21 -27.41 -27.28
#